data_AF-A0ABD5SGJ6-F1
#
_entry.id   AF-A0ABD5SGJ6-F1
#
_cell.length_a   1.000
_cell.length_b   1.000
_cell.length_c   1.000
_cell.angle_alpha   90.00
_cell.angle_beta   90.00
_cell.angle_gamma   90.00
#
_symmetry.space_group_name_H-M   'P 1'
#
loop_
_entity.id
_entity.type
_entity.pdbx_description
1 polymer ?
#
loop_
_entity_poly.entity_id
_entity_poly.type
_entity_poly.pdbx_seq_one_letter_code
_entity_poly.pdbx_strand_id
1 'polypeptide(L)'
;AETAHGLRALAVGTGRVAVALPADGVTSPEDHDGLVAKLARYGPSAEMGDGRTQNRRERRTWDQIGSHPFLPVLDADGSGGDDRDDSDVAVGDDSDVAVGDDSDAASRDVVDAEDGGDWVVMPRATVPPPEPARETALDRVRESLAAHAGTFHFDELKPENVGVYDDRFWIVDYGRPPGEPLFVDPPGGTDRPSF
;
A
#
# COMPACT_ATOMS: atom_id res chain seq x y z
N ALA A 1 -15.75 14.41 -8.04
CA ALA A 1 -15.91 15.61 -7.21
C ALA A 1 -14.52 16.06 -6.78
N GLU A 2 -14.20 17.33 -6.95
CA GLU A 2 -13.01 17.94 -6.38
C GLU A 2 -13.21 17.98 -4.86
N THR A 3 -12.25 17.47 -4.08
CA THR A 3 -12.35 17.48 -2.62
C THR A 3 -12.01 18.87 -2.09
N ALA A 4 -12.35 19.16 -0.82
CA ALA A 4 -12.08 20.45 -0.17
C ALA A 4 -10.59 20.88 -0.19
N HIS A 5 -9.69 19.97 -0.56
CA HIS A 5 -8.24 20.18 -0.63
C HIS A 5 -7.71 20.26 -2.07
N GLY A 6 -8.59 20.43 -3.08
CA GLY A 6 -8.19 20.49 -4.50
C GLY A 6 -7.78 19.14 -5.10
N LEU A 7 -7.87 18.04 -4.32
CA LEU A 7 -7.56 16.70 -4.80
C LEU A 7 -8.78 16.06 -5.46
N ARG A 8 -8.58 15.37 -6.58
CA ARG A 8 -9.64 14.62 -7.28
C ARG A 8 -9.63 13.15 -6.83
N ALA A 9 -10.70 12.72 -6.18
CA ALA A 9 -10.92 11.30 -5.90
C ALA A 9 -11.14 10.51 -7.21
N LEU A 10 -10.41 9.41 -7.37
CA LEU A 10 -10.44 8.52 -8.53
C LEU A 10 -11.21 7.23 -8.22
N ALA A 11 -10.97 6.65 -7.04
CA ALA A 11 -11.61 5.41 -6.60
C ALA A 11 -11.72 5.35 -5.07
N VAL A 12 -12.65 4.53 -4.59
CA VAL A 12 -12.88 4.24 -3.17
C VAL A 12 -12.78 2.73 -3.01
N GLY A 13 -11.79 2.29 -2.22
CA GLY A 13 -11.60 0.89 -1.87
C GLY A 13 -11.93 0.61 -0.41
N THR A 14 -11.84 -0.65 0.00
CA THR A 14 -12.01 -1.04 1.42
C THR A 14 -10.93 -0.41 2.27
N GLY A 15 -11.31 0.58 3.08
CA GLY A 15 -10.40 1.32 3.95
C GLY A 15 -9.55 2.38 3.26
N ARG A 16 -9.66 2.59 1.94
CA ARG A 16 -8.77 3.50 1.19
C ARG A 16 -9.48 4.42 0.21
N VAL A 17 -8.84 5.55 -0.12
CA VAL A 17 -9.25 6.44 -1.21
C VAL A 17 -8.07 6.65 -2.14
N ALA A 18 -8.25 6.37 -3.43
CA ALA A 18 -7.29 6.74 -4.45
C ALA A 18 -7.57 8.17 -4.92
N VAL A 19 -6.58 9.05 -4.86
CA VAL A 19 -6.67 10.46 -5.29
C VAL A 19 -5.60 10.76 -6.33
N ALA A 20 -5.94 11.58 -7.31
CA ALA A 20 -4.93 12.16 -8.20
C ALA A 20 -4.13 13.22 -7.45
N LEU A 21 -2.80 13.15 -7.53
CA LEU A 21 -1.92 14.18 -7.00
C LEU A 21 -1.73 15.30 -8.05
N PRO A 22 -1.64 16.57 -7.62
CA PRO A 22 -1.28 17.66 -8.50
C PRO A 22 0.19 17.58 -8.90
N ALA A 23 0.51 18.00 -10.12
CA ALA A 23 1.85 17.89 -10.69
C ALA A 23 2.92 18.74 -9.97
N ASP A 24 2.50 19.73 -9.17
CA ASP A 24 3.36 20.83 -8.72
C ASP A 24 4.05 20.59 -7.36
N GLY A 25 3.84 19.44 -6.72
CA GLY A 25 4.22 19.20 -5.31
C GLY A 25 5.37 18.20 -5.06
N VAL A 26 5.94 17.58 -6.09
CA VAL A 26 6.97 16.54 -5.96
C VAL A 26 8.21 16.95 -6.77
N THR A 27 9.41 16.73 -6.23
CA THR A 27 10.65 17.40 -6.63
C THR A 27 11.30 16.92 -7.95
N SER A 28 10.57 16.33 -8.92
CA SER A 28 11.20 15.82 -10.16
C SER A 28 10.36 15.99 -11.46
N PRO A 29 10.52 17.09 -12.21
CA PRO A 29 9.53 17.65 -13.16
C PRO A 29 9.05 16.82 -14.37
N GLU A 30 9.53 15.61 -14.63
CA GLU A 30 9.41 14.99 -15.97
C GLU A 30 8.23 14.00 -16.15
N ASP A 31 7.53 13.56 -15.09
CA ASP A 31 6.49 12.50 -15.18
C ASP A 31 5.15 12.79 -14.45
N HIS A 32 4.86 14.05 -14.12
CA HIS A 32 3.93 14.39 -13.02
C HIS A 32 2.44 14.60 -13.35
N ASP A 33 2.00 14.50 -14.60
CA ASP A 33 0.56 14.62 -14.95
C ASP A 33 -0.28 13.38 -14.55
N GLY A 34 0.35 12.37 -13.93
CA GLY A 34 -0.31 11.13 -13.60
C GLY A 34 0.30 10.43 -12.41
N LEU A 35 0.22 11.00 -11.21
CA LEU A 35 0.42 10.25 -9.97
C LEU A 35 -0.91 10.00 -9.26
N VAL A 36 -0.97 8.88 -8.55
CA VAL A 36 -2.07 8.52 -7.67
C VAL A 36 -1.53 8.23 -6.28
N ALA A 37 -2.16 8.82 -5.26
CA ALA A 37 -1.97 8.42 -3.88
C ALA A 37 -3.13 7.56 -3.40
N LYS A 38 -2.85 6.42 -2.76
CA LYS A 38 -3.85 5.61 -2.05
C LYS A 38 -3.77 5.94 -0.57
N LEU A 39 -4.73 6.71 -0.08
CA LEU A 39 -4.79 7.18 1.30
C LEU A 39 -5.59 6.20 2.16
N ALA A 40 -4.99 5.79 3.28
CA ALA A 40 -5.68 5.12 4.38
C ALA A 40 -6.78 6.05 4.93
N ARG A 41 -7.89 5.46 5.38
CA ARG A 41 -9.01 6.20 5.98
C ARG A 41 -8.92 6.19 7.49
N TYR A 42 -9.17 7.34 8.11
CA TYR A 42 -9.30 7.47 9.56
C TYR A 42 -10.76 7.66 9.97
N GLY A 43 -11.11 7.18 11.17
CA GLY A 43 -12.39 7.46 11.84
C GLY A 43 -13.36 6.27 11.92
N PRO A 44 -14.58 6.47 12.45
CA PRO A 44 -15.54 5.39 12.77
C PRO A 44 -15.95 4.52 11.57
N SER A 45 -15.84 5.04 10.35
CA SER A 45 -16.06 4.28 9.11
C SER A 45 -14.90 3.33 8.74
N ALA A 46 -13.83 3.28 9.53
CA ALA A 46 -12.70 2.38 9.39
C ALA A 46 -12.89 1.03 10.11
N GLU A 47 -14.10 0.71 10.59
CA GLU A 47 -14.42 -0.58 11.23
C GLU A 47 -14.09 -1.81 10.36
N MET A 48 -13.92 -1.65 9.03
CA MET A 48 -13.44 -2.71 8.11
C MET A 48 -11.92 -2.67 7.84
N GLY A 49 -11.15 -1.97 8.66
CA GLY A 49 -9.73 -1.70 8.48
C GLY A 49 -9.47 -0.32 7.87
N ASP A 50 -8.46 0.38 8.39
CA ASP A 50 -8.09 1.74 7.98
C ASP A 50 -7.31 1.79 6.67
N GLY A 51 -6.99 0.64 6.06
CA GLY A 51 -6.26 0.54 4.80
C GLY A 51 -4.74 0.58 4.94
N ARG A 52 -4.17 0.85 6.13
CA ARG A 52 -2.72 0.93 6.33
C ARG A 52 -2.02 -0.39 6.07
N THR A 53 -2.61 -1.48 6.53
CA THR A 53 -2.09 -2.84 6.27
C THR A 53 -2.02 -3.15 4.78
N GLN A 54 -2.98 -2.67 3.97
CA GLN A 54 -2.94 -2.86 2.52
C GLN A 54 -1.81 -2.05 1.89
N ASN A 55 -1.65 -0.78 2.29
CA ASN A 55 -0.57 0.09 1.84
C ASN A 55 0.82 -0.46 2.19
N ARG A 56 1.02 -0.93 3.44
CA ARG A 56 2.27 -1.59 3.86
C ARG A 56 2.57 -2.84 3.05
N ARG A 57 1.55 -3.63 2.71
CA ARG A 57 1.72 -4.83 1.88
C ARG A 57 2.07 -4.49 0.43
N GLU A 58 1.44 -3.49 -0.16
CA GLU A 58 1.82 -3.03 -1.51
C GLU A 58 3.28 -2.58 -1.52
N ARG A 59 3.67 -1.72 -0.58
CA ARG A 59 5.08 -1.33 -0.42
C ARG A 59 6.00 -2.53 -0.29
N ARG A 60 5.73 -3.44 0.65
CA ARG A 60 6.57 -4.62 0.90
C ARG A 60 6.69 -5.54 -0.32
N THR A 61 5.59 -5.77 -1.02
CA THR A 61 5.56 -6.58 -2.24
C THR A 61 6.41 -5.91 -3.34
N TRP A 62 6.30 -4.60 -3.49
CA TRP A 62 7.13 -3.85 -4.43
C TRP A 62 8.61 -3.88 -4.04
N ASP A 63 8.95 -3.63 -2.78
CA ASP A 63 10.34 -3.67 -2.30
C ASP A 63 10.98 -5.05 -2.49
N GLN A 64 10.19 -6.13 -2.39
CA GLN A 64 10.67 -7.50 -2.58
C GLN A 64 10.87 -7.87 -4.05
N ILE A 65 9.97 -7.43 -4.94
CA ILE A 65 9.96 -7.86 -6.35
C ILE A 65 10.67 -6.84 -7.25
N GLY A 66 10.38 -5.55 -7.06
CA GLY A 66 11.00 -4.43 -7.76
C GLY A 66 10.75 -4.42 -9.27
N SER A 67 9.74 -5.16 -9.75
CA SER A 67 9.53 -5.35 -11.19
C SER A 67 8.08 -5.65 -11.58
N HIS A 68 7.83 -5.55 -12.88
CA HIS A 68 6.64 -6.05 -13.55
C HIS A 68 6.29 -7.49 -13.11
N PRO A 69 5.00 -7.84 -12.94
CA PRO A 69 3.81 -7.10 -13.38
C PRO A 69 3.19 -6.16 -12.34
N PHE A 70 3.84 -5.91 -11.20
CA PHE A 70 3.32 -5.02 -10.17
C PHE A 70 3.61 -3.56 -10.54
N LEU A 71 2.58 -2.71 -10.51
CA LEU A 71 2.78 -1.28 -10.76
C LEU A 71 3.72 -0.71 -9.68
N PRO A 72 4.74 0.10 -10.02
CA PRO A 72 5.70 0.60 -9.06
C PRO A 72 5.08 1.39 -7.91
N VAL A 73 5.58 1.17 -6.69
CA VAL A 73 5.43 2.12 -5.58
C VAL A 73 6.60 3.09 -5.66
N LEU A 74 6.31 4.37 -5.89
CA LEU A 74 7.33 5.41 -6.03
C LEU A 74 7.70 6.01 -4.69
N ASP A 75 6.72 6.14 -3.80
CA ASP A 75 6.90 6.67 -2.46
C ASP A 75 5.81 6.10 -1.54
N ALA A 76 6.07 6.08 -0.23
CA ALA A 76 5.15 5.56 0.75
C ALA A 76 5.41 6.16 2.14
N ASP A 77 4.37 6.18 2.96
CA ASP A 77 4.52 6.57 4.35
C ASP A 77 5.58 5.69 5.08
N GLY A 78 6.53 6.35 5.75
CA GLY A 78 7.71 5.73 6.36
C GLY A 78 8.83 5.30 5.38
N SER A 79 8.89 5.84 4.16
CA SER A 79 9.99 5.62 3.19
C SER A 79 11.22 6.50 3.44
N GLY A 80 11.04 7.61 4.17
CA GLY A 80 12.12 8.53 4.53
C GLY A 80 13.09 7.87 5.51
N GLY A 81 14.36 7.72 5.09
CA GLY A 81 15.43 7.35 6.00
C GLY A 81 15.55 8.36 7.13
N ASP A 82 15.99 7.88 8.30
CA ASP A 82 16.41 8.70 9.43
C ASP A 82 17.53 9.67 9.01
N ASP A 83 17.20 10.80 8.40
CA ASP A 83 18.05 11.99 8.39
C ASP A 83 17.82 12.77 9.70
N ARG A 84 17.80 12.06 10.83
CA ARG A 84 18.10 12.68 12.11
C ARG A 84 19.59 12.91 12.12
N ASP A 85 19.95 14.09 11.65
CA ASP A 85 21.24 14.73 11.81
C ASP A 85 21.61 14.76 13.31
N ASP A 86 22.22 13.69 13.79
CA ASP A 86 22.71 13.52 15.16
C ASP A 86 24.09 14.19 15.33
N SER A 87 24.34 15.27 14.59
CA SER A 87 25.57 16.04 14.65
C SER A 87 25.38 17.36 15.39
N ASP A 88 25.00 17.31 16.67
CA ASP A 88 25.38 18.33 17.65
C ASP A 88 24.98 17.94 19.10
N VAL A 89 25.76 17.03 19.71
CA VAL A 89 25.96 17.11 21.16
C VAL A 89 27.45 16.93 21.46
N ALA A 90 28.16 18.06 21.45
CA ALA A 90 29.52 18.15 21.93
C ALA A 90 29.61 17.67 23.39
N VAL A 91 30.46 16.68 23.62
CA VAL A 91 30.80 16.15 24.95
C VAL A 91 31.56 17.22 25.72
N GLY A 92 30.88 17.80 26.72
CA GLY A 92 31.46 18.64 27.76
C GLY A 92 31.93 17.78 28.93
N ASP A 93 33.20 17.98 29.24
CA ASP A 93 34.08 17.31 30.19
C ASP A 93 33.67 17.38 31.69
N ASP A 94 34.14 16.36 32.39
CA ASP A 94 34.66 16.31 33.77
C ASP A 94 33.80 15.93 35.02
N SER A 95 34.39 14.97 35.76
CA SER A 95 34.32 14.67 37.22
C SER A 95 33.28 13.67 37.82
N ASP A 96 33.80 12.47 38.13
CA ASP A 96 33.62 11.59 39.33
C ASP A 96 32.33 11.62 40.21
N VAL A 97 31.68 10.47 40.44
CA VAL A 97 31.66 9.66 41.70
C VAL A 97 30.70 8.44 41.59
N ALA A 98 31.26 7.28 41.94
CA ALA A 98 30.76 5.94 42.34
C ALA A 98 29.26 5.53 42.38
N VAL A 99 29.02 4.36 41.76
CA VAL A 99 28.27 3.15 42.18
C VAL A 99 26.92 3.35 42.89
N GLY A 100 25.84 3.03 42.16
CA GLY A 100 24.53 2.74 42.73
C GLY A 100 23.55 2.20 41.68
N ASP A 101 23.11 0.98 41.92
CA ASP A 101 21.85 0.36 41.50
C ASP A 101 21.68 -0.17 40.06
N ASP A 102 21.73 -1.50 39.99
CA ASP A 102 21.15 -2.33 38.94
C ASP A 102 19.65 -2.00 38.76
N SER A 103 19.20 -2.13 37.51
CA SER A 103 17.78 -2.32 37.12
C SER A 103 16.91 -1.07 36.92
N ASP A 104 17.24 -0.22 35.93
CA ASP A 104 16.15 0.42 35.14
C ASP A 104 16.57 0.82 33.70
N ALA A 105 17.56 0.11 33.15
CA ALA A 105 17.90 0.18 31.73
C ALA A 105 17.01 -0.76 30.91
N ALA A 106 15.69 -0.58 30.98
CA ALA A 106 14.73 -1.27 30.11
C ALA A 106 13.38 -0.55 30.09
N SER A 107 13.35 0.70 29.63
CA SER A 107 12.08 1.37 29.26
C SER A 107 12.25 2.26 28.04
N ARG A 108 13.09 1.82 27.09
CA ARG A 108 13.24 2.43 25.77
C ARG A 108 13.14 1.41 24.63
N ASP A 109 12.50 0.28 24.88
CA ASP A 109 12.24 -0.72 23.86
C ASP A 109 10.75 -0.81 23.54
N VAL A 110 10.48 -0.69 22.24
CA VAL A 110 9.20 -0.88 21.53
C VAL A 110 8.22 0.30 21.61
N VAL A 111 8.59 1.42 21.00
CA VAL A 111 7.60 2.20 20.23
C VAL A 111 7.39 1.47 18.91
N ASP A 112 6.13 1.24 18.56
CA ASP A 112 5.64 0.35 17.51
C ASP A 112 6.45 0.38 16.20
N ALA A 113 7.07 -0.75 15.86
CA ALA A 113 7.59 -1.00 14.51
C ALA A 113 6.46 -1.16 13.45
N GLU A 114 5.23 -0.75 13.78
CA GLU A 114 4.07 -0.70 12.89
C GLU A 114 3.65 0.74 12.55
N ASP A 115 4.48 1.73 12.86
CA ASP A 115 4.29 3.10 12.35
C ASP A 115 4.45 3.12 10.82
N GLY A 116 3.43 3.62 10.13
CA GLY A 116 3.43 3.80 8.69
C GLY A 116 2.27 3.13 7.94
N GLY A 117 2.15 3.44 6.66
CA GLY A 117 1.12 2.91 5.75
C GLY A 117 -0.05 3.86 5.52
N ASP A 118 0.03 5.10 5.96
CA ASP A 118 -1.03 6.08 5.77
C ASP A 118 -1.26 6.40 4.29
N TRP A 119 -0.23 6.25 3.47
CA TRP A 119 -0.31 6.44 2.02
C TRP A 119 0.74 5.66 1.25
N VAL A 120 0.44 5.37 -0.01
CA VAL A 120 1.40 4.96 -1.06
C VAL A 120 1.15 5.79 -2.32
N VAL A 121 2.23 6.17 -3.01
CA VAL A 121 2.22 6.89 -4.28
C VAL A 121 2.67 5.97 -5.39
N MET A 122 1.91 5.97 -6.49
CA MET A 122 2.15 5.15 -7.67
C MET A 122 1.95 5.99 -8.93
N PRO A 123 2.49 5.56 -10.08
CA PRO A 123 2.08 6.12 -11.36
C PRO A 123 0.58 5.92 -11.59
N ARG A 124 -0.02 6.78 -12.40
CA ARG A 124 -1.43 6.74 -12.75
C ARG A 124 -1.61 5.85 -13.96
N ALA A 125 -2.10 4.64 -13.72
CA ALA A 125 -2.57 3.76 -14.77
C ALA A 125 -4.01 4.12 -15.19
N THR A 126 -4.37 3.79 -16.44
CA THR A 126 -5.77 3.78 -16.88
C THR A 126 -6.43 2.48 -16.42
N VAL A 127 -7.42 2.57 -15.54
CA VAL A 127 -8.06 1.43 -14.87
C VAL A 127 -9.59 1.52 -14.99
N PRO A 128 -10.28 0.44 -15.37
CA PRO A 128 -9.72 -0.78 -15.99
C PRO A 128 -9.11 -0.44 -17.38
N PRO A 129 -8.40 -1.37 -18.04
CA PRO A 129 -8.02 -1.20 -19.43
C PRO A 129 -9.27 -0.97 -20.31
N PRO A 130 -9.14 -0.29 -21.47
CA PRO A 130 -10.25 -0.13 -22.41
C PRO A 130 -10.87 -1.48 -22.80
N GLU A 131 -12.20 -1.56 -22.93
CA GLU A 131 -12.95 -2.79 -23.26
C GLU A 131 -12.31 -3.69 -24.33
N PRO A 132 -11.86 -3.19 -25.51
CA PRO A 132 -11.27 -4.07 -26.53
C PRO A 132 -9.95 -4.73 -26.09
N ALA A 133 -9.29 -4.22 -25.05
CA ALA A 133 -8.02 -4.72 -24.55
C ALA A 133 -8.14 -5.52 -23.23
N ARG A 134 -9.30 -5.54 -22.56
CA ARG A 134 -9.43 -6.08 -21.19
C ARG A 134 -9.08 -7.55 -21.07
N GLU A 135 -9.61 -8.38 -21.95
CA GLU A 135 -9.35 -9.83 -21.93
C GLU A 135 -7.86 -10.11 -22.18
N THR A 136 -7.30 -9.49 -23.21
CA THR A 136 -5.85 -9.56 -23.50
C THR A 136 -4.99 -9.04 -22.35
N ALA A 137 -5.43 -7.99 -21.66
CA ALA A 137 -4.73 -7.44 -20.52
C ALA A 137 -4.69 -8.45 -19.35
N LEU A 138 -5.83 -9.06 -19.01
CA LEU A 138 -5.90 -10.08 -17.97
C LEU A 138 -5.03 -11.28 -18.28
N ASP A 139 -5.04 -11.76 -19.53
CA ASP A 139 -4.23 -12.92 -19.94
C ASP A 139 -2.73 -12.62 -19.89
N ARG A 140 -2.29 -11.46 -20.41
CA ARG A 140 -0.87 -11.07 -20.37
C ARG A 140 -0.37 -10.85 -18.94
N VAL A 141 -1.20 -10.24 -18.09
CA VAL A 141 -0.86 -10.06 -16.68
C VAL A 141 -0.83 -11.40 -15.95
N ARG A 142 -1.76 -12.31 -16.23
CA ARG A 142 -1.77 -13.68 -15.67
C ARG A 142 -0.49 -14.43 -16.03
N GLU A 143 -0.08 -14.38 -17.30
CA GLU A 143 1.17 -15.00 -17.77
C GLU A 143 2.38 -14.43 -17.02
N SER A 144 2.43 -13.11 -16.88
CA SER A 144 3.52 -12.41 -16.19
C SER A 144 3.54 -12.67 -14.69
N LEU A 145 2.36 -12.83 -14.07
CA LEU A 145 2.20 -13.18 -12.65
C LEU A 145 2.63 -14.61 -12.34
N ALA A 146 2.72 -15.51 -13.33
CA ALA A 146 3.09 -16.91 -13.08
C ALA A 146 4.47 -17.03 -12.41
N ALA A 147 5.40 -16.12 -12.70
CA ALA A 147 6.71 -16.03 -12.05
C ALA A 147 6.64 -15.60 -10.57
N HIS A 148 5.50 -15.06 -10.13
CA HIS A 148 5.27 -14.47 -8.81
C HIS A 148 4.03 -15.07 -8.11
N ALA A 149 3.64 -16.30 -8.46
CA ALA A 149 2.38 -16.92 -8.03
C ALA A 149 2.21 -17.05 -6.49
N GLY A 150 3.31 -16.99 -5.72
CA GLY A 150 3.28 -17.00 -4.25
C GLY A 150 3.02 -15.65 -3.59
N THR A 151 3.04 -14.55 -4.35
CA THR A 151 2.96 -13.18 -3.81
C THR A 151 1.61 -12.52 -4.06
N PHE A 152 0.83 -13.02 -5.02
CA PHE A 152 -0.45 -12.43 -5.42
C PHE A 152 -1.59 -13.44 -5.33
N HIS A 153 -2.78 -12.99 -4.91
CA HIS A 153 -3.97 -13.82 -4.86
C HIS A 153 -4.73 -13.76 -6.19
N PHE A 154 -4.82 -14.87 -6.93
CA PHE A 154 -5.43 -14.86 -8.27
C PHE A 154 -6.91 -14.47 -8.30
N ASP A 155 -7.67 -14.58 -7.20
CA ASP A 155 -9.05 -14.05 -7.16
C ASP A 155 -9.09 -12.52 -7.24
N GLU A 156 -7.98 -11.84 -6.94
CA GLU A 156 -7.83 -10.39 -7.11
C GLU A 156 -7.47 -10.02 -8.55
N LEU A 157 -7.22 -10.98 -9.44
CA LEU A 157 -7.00 -10.71 -10.86
C LEU A 157 -8.34 -10.40 -11.55
N LYS A 158 -8.78 -9.15 -11.39
CA LYS A 158 -10.02 -8.62 -11.96
C LYS A 158 -9.73 -7.36 -12.79
N PRO A 159 -10.59 -7.00 -13.75
CA PRO A 159 -10.39 -5.81 -14.58
C PRO A 159 -10.09 -4.53 -13.79
N GLU A 160 -10.74 -4.34 -12.64
CA GLU A 160 -10.55 -3.19 -11.75
C GLU A 160 -9.18 -3.12 -11.06
N ASN A 161 -8.46 -4.24 -11.00
CA ASN A 161 -7.12 -4.33 -10.41
C ASN A 161 -6.01 -4.39 -11.47
N VAL A 162 -6.36 -4.24 -12.75
CA VAL A 162 -5.43 -4.15 -13.86
C VAL A 162 -5.48 -2.76 -14.47
N GLY A 163 -4.32 -2.22 -14.86
CA GLY A 163 -4.21 -0.89 -15.47
C GLY A 163 -3.25 -0.85 -16.63
N VAL A 164 -3.43 0.14 -17.50
CA VAL A 164 -2.46 0.47 -18.57
C VAL A 164 -1.58 1.62 -18.11
N TYR A 165 -0.27 1.42 -18.12
CA TYR A 165 0.74 2.43 -17.84
C TYR A 165 1.98 2.15 -18.70
N ASP A 166 2.55 3.18 -19.32
CA ASP A 166 3.73 3.05 -20.19
C ASP A 166 3.59 1.93 -21.24
N ASP A 167 2.44 1.93 -21.95
CA ASP A 167 2.05 0.94 -22.97
C ASP A 167 2.09 -0.54 -22.52
N ARG A 168 2.06 -0.79 -21.22
CA ARG A 168 2.05 -2.12 -20.60
C ARG A 168 0.87 -2.31 -19.67
N PHE A 169 0.55 -3.57 -19.38
CA PHE A 169 -0.50 -3.96 -18.45
C PHE A 169 0.11 -4.29 -17.08
N TRP A 170 -0.45 -3.73 -16.02
CA TRP A 170 0.08 -3.83 -14.67
C TRP A 170 -1.01 -4.24 -13.69
N ILE A 171 -0.63 -4.93 -12.62
CA ILE A 171 -1.44 -5.04 -11.42
C ILE A 171 -1.32 -3.74 -10.65
N VAL A 172 -2.46 -3.08 -10.41
CA VAL A 172 -2.52 -1.78 -9.72
C VAL A 172 -2.91 -1.91 -8.25
N ASP A 173 -3.53 -3.02 -7.84
CA ASP A 173 -3.88 -3.31 -6.44
C ASP A 173 -3.41 -4.72 -6.08
N TYR A 174 -2.49 -4.79 -5.14
CA TYR A 174 -1.85 -6.02 -4.68
C TYR A 174 -1.59 -5.99 -3.16
N GLY A 175 -2.39 -5.22 -2.42
CA GLY A 175 -2.29 -5.08 -0.96
C GLY A 175 -3.04 -6.16 -0.16
N ARG A 176 -3.82 -7.01 -0.83
CA ARG A 176 -4.58 -8.09 -0.19
C ARG A 176 -3.73 -9.36 -0.07
N PRO A 177 -3.76 -10.08 1.07
CA PRO A 177 -2.87 -11.22 1.27
C PRO A 177 -3.33 -12.42 0.43
N PRO A 178 -2.42 -13.28 -0.01
CA PRO A 178 -2.79 -14.57 -0.57
C PRO A 178 -3.38 -15.47 0.54
N GLY A 179 -4.57 -16.04 0.31
CA GLY A 179 -5.11 -17.16 1.11
C GLY A 179 -6.21 -16.83 2.12
N GLU A 180 -6.73 -15.60 2.19
CA GLU A 180 -7.99 -15.34 2.92
C GLU A 180 -9.20 -15.50 2.00
N PRO A 181 -10.01 -16.57 2.16
CA PRO A 181 -11.21 -16.76 1.36
C PRO A 181 -12.18 -15.59 1.58
N LEU A 182 -12.64 -15.00 0.47
CA LEU A 182 -13.94 -14.33 0.47
C LEU A 182 -14.99 -15.43 0.60
N PHE A 183 -16.01 -15.22 1.42
CA PHE A 183 -17.10 -16.16 1.77
C PHE A 183 -16.79 -17.15 2.91
N VAL A 184 -17.22 -16.77 4.12
CA VAL A 184 -17.83 -17.75 5.03
C VAL A 184 -19.17 -18.07 4.40
N ASP A 185 -19.40 -19.32 3.97
CA ASP A 185 -20.77 -19.77 3.70
C ASP A 185 -21.60 -19.51 4.96
N PRO A 186 -22.80 -18.90 4.87
CA PRO A 186 -23.70 -18.85 6.02
C PRO A 186 -23.93 -20.29 6.52
N PRO A 187 -23.92 -20.56 7.84
CA PRO A 187 -24.11 -21.91 8.34
C PRO A 187 -25.37 -22.53 7.72
N GLY A 188 -25.16 -23.67 7.07
CA GLY A 188 -26.03 -24.27 6.06
C GLY A 188 -27.53 -24.11 6.31
N GLY A 189 -28.16 -23.25 5.49
CA GLY A 189 -29.61 -23.20 5.35
C GLY A 189 -30.11 -24.31 4.44
N THR A 190 -30.04 -25.58 4.87
CA THR A 190 -30.93 -26.66 4.39
C THR A 190 -30.93 -27.81 5.39
N ASP A 191 -31.72 -27.68 6.45
CA ASP A 191 -32.41 -28.84 7.00
C ASP A 191 -33.87 -28.74 6.55
N ARG A 192 -34.11 -29.20 5.32
CA ARG A 192 -35.46 -29.45 4.81
C ARG A 192 -35.58 -30.96 4.73
N PRO A 193 -36.19 -31.63 5.73
CA PRO A 193 -36.46 -33.05 5.60
C PRO A 193 -37.39 -33.26 4.42
N SER A 194 -36.95 -34.13 3.51
CA SER A 194 -37.81 -34.69 2.47
C SER A 194 -38.60 -35.84 3.08
N PHE A 195 -39.91 -35.83 2.81
CA PHE A 195 -40.97 -36.78 3.18
C PHE A 195 -41.67 -36.55 4.53
#